data_AF-A0A543PTS0-F1
#
_entry.id   AF-A0A543PTS0-F1
#
_cell.length_a   1.000
_cell.length_b   1.000
_cell.length_c   1.000
_cell.angle_alpha   90.00
_cell.angle_beta   90.00
_cell.angle_gamma   90.00
#
_symmetry.space_group_name_H-M   'P 1'
#
loop_
_entity.id
_entity.type
_entity.pdbx_description
1 polymer ?
#
loop_
_entity_poly.entity_id
_entity_poly.type
_entity_poly.pdbx_seq_one_letter_code
_entity_poly.pdbx_strand_id
1 'polypeptide(L)'
;MSHGSGVSRGDRNRNARLSRLRAAVPTVNAVVGIDLADRKQMLVVTDHDSKVLARRTFRCKAWDLGSALDWAAERAEAKGFAG
;
A
#
# COMPACT_ATOMS: atom_id res chain seq x y z
N MET A 1 23.43 -34.80 -1.46
CA MET A 1 22.36 -34.17 -2.28
C MET A 1 21.99 -32.86 -1.63
N SER A 2 22.37 -31.70 -2.19
CA SER A 2 22.02 -30.41 -1.57
C SER A 2 20.58 -30.06 -1.95
N HIS A 3 19.67 -30.08 -0.99
CA HIS A 3 18.34 -29.50 -1.15
C HIS A 3 18.50 -27.99 -1.38
N GLY A 4 18.49 -27.57 -2.65
CA GLY A 4 18.38 -26.16 -2.99
C GLY A 4 17.12 -25.61 -2.35
N SER A 5 17.18 -24.40 -1.79
CA SER A 5 16.15 -23.76 -0.95
C SER A 5 14.72 -23.68 -1.53
N GLY A 6 14.45 -24.23 -2.72
CA GLY A 6 13.20 -24.06 -3.47
C GLY A 6 13.02 -22.65 -4.07
N VAL A 7 13.86 -21.70 -3.66
CA VAL A 7 13.81 -20.30 -4.09
C VAL A 7 14.68 -20.07 -5.32
N SER A 8 14.06 -19.61 -6.41
CA SER A 8 14.78 -19.29 -7.64
C SER A 8 15.59 -17.99 -7.54
N ARG A 9 16.46 -17.73 -8.53
CA ARG A 9 17.12 -16.42 -8.66
C ARG A 9 16.10 -15.28 -8.83
N GLY A 10 15.00 -15.54 -9.54
CA GLY A 10 13.93 -14.57 -9.74
C GLY A 10 13.25 -14.20 -8.44
N ASP A 11 12.93 -15.20 -7.61
CA ASP A 11 12.32 -14.99 -6.29
C ASP A 11 13.23 -14.19 -5.37
N ARG A 12 14.54 -14.49 -5.35
CA ARG A 12 15.51 -13.70 -4.56
C ARG A 12 15.56 -12.24 -4.99
N ASN A 13 15.58 -11.98 -6.30
CA ASN A 13 15.59 -10.61 -6.82
C ASN A 13 14.28 -9.86 -6.49
N ARG A 14 13.14 -10.54 -6.64
CA ARG A 14 11.82 -10.00 -6.27
C ARG A 14 11.76 -9.68 -4.77
N ASN A 15 12.21 -10.60 -3.92
CA ASN A 15 12.21 -10.42 -2.47
C ASN A 15 13.15 -9.28 -2.04
N ALA A 16 14.35 -9.20 -2.61
CA ALA A 16 15.27 -8.10 -2.35
C ALA A 16 14.69 -6.74 -2.75
N ARG A 17 13.99 -6.67 -3.90
CA ARG A 17 13.27 -5.46 -4.31
C ARG A 17 12.14 -5.13 -3.33
N LEU A 18 11.34 -6.11 -2.93
CA LEU A 18 10.23 -5.91 -1.99
C LEU A 18 10.73 -5.40 -0.63
N SER A 19 11.82 -5.95 -0.10
CA SER A 19 12.44 -5.48 1.14
C SER A 19 12.91 -4.03 1.04
N ARG A 20 13.52 -3.63 -0.09
CA ARG A 20 13.93 -2.22 -0.31
C ARG A 20 12.72 -1.28 -0.37
N LEU A 21 11.64 -1.70 -1.03
CA LEU A 21 10.41 -0.90 -1.12
C LEU A 21 9.74 -0.77 0.26
N ARG A 22 9.71 -1.84 1.06
CA ARG A 22 9.17 -1.81 2.43
C ARG A 22 10.00 -0.91 3.36
N ALA A 23 11.31 -0.82 3.16
CA ALA A 23 12.15 0.10 3.92
C ALA A 23 11.91 1.58 3.57
N ALA A 24 11.28 1.89 2.43
CA ALA A 24 11.02 3.26 2.01
C ALA A 24 9.85 3.92 2.76
N VAL A 25 9.01 3.13 3.42
CA VAL A 25 7.87 3.61 4.22
C VAL A 25 8.05 3.10 5.65
N PRO A 26 8.06 3.96 6.69
CA PRO A 26 8.14 3.51 8.06
C PRO A 26 7.04 2.49 8.38
N THR A 27 7.37 1.42 9.13
CA THR A 27 6.40 0.36 9.45
C THR A 27 5.22 0.81 10.32
N VAL A 28 5.36 1.99 10.93
CA VAL A 28 4.31 2.66 11.73
C VAL A 28 3.27 3.37 10.86
N ASN A 29 3.52 3.53 9.56
CA ASN A 29 2.60 4.15 8.61
C ASN A 29 1.83 3.10 7.82
N ALA A 30 0.60 3.44 7.45
CA ALA A 30 -0.17 2.66 6.48
C ALA A 30 0.26 3.03 5.05
N VAL A 31 -0.11 2.19 4.08
CA VAL A 31 0.13 2.45 2.65
C VAL A 31 -1.22 2.70 1.96
N VAL A 32 -1.32 3.78 1.21
CA VAL A 32 -2.50 4.09 0.39
C VAL A 32 -2.21 3.77 -1.08
N GLY A 33 -2.92 2.79 -1.63
CA GLY A 33 -2.96 2.52 -3.06
C GLY A 33 -4.09 3.31 -3.71
N ILE A 34 -3.80 3.98 -4.83
CA ILE A 34 -4.77 4.80 -5.57
C ILE A 34 -4.82 4.33 -7.01
N ASP A 35 -5.99 3.89 -7.45
CA ASP A 35 -6.31 3.70 -8.86
C ASP A 35 -6.92 4.99 -9.41
N LEU A 36 -6.23 5.58 -10.40
CA LEU A 36 -6.57 6.88 -10.97
C LEU A 36 -7.32 6.72 -12.30
N ALA A 37 -8.51 7.28 -12.38
CA ALA A 37 -9.30 7.42 -13.60
C ALA A 37 -9.81 8.85 -13.78
N ASP A 38 -10.61 9.10 -14.83
CA ASP A 38 -11.05 10.47 -15.17
C ASP A 38 -11.95 11.11 -14.07
N ARG A 39 -12.96 10.39 -13.58
CA ARG A 39 -13.98 10.93 -12.64
C ARG A 39 -14.21 10.10 -11.38
N LYS A 40 -13.50 8.98 -11.25
CA LYS A 40 -13.70 8.02 -10.17
C LYS A 40 -12.38 7.42 -9.76
N GLN A 41 -12.00 7.65 -8.51
CA GLN A 41 -10.75 7.15 -7.93
C GLN A 41 -11.08 6.03 -6.95
N MET A 42 -10.31 4.95 -6.96
CA MET A 42 -10.40 3.93 -5.92
C MET A 42 -9.20 4.06 -4.99
N LEU A 43 -9.47 4.18 -3.69
CA LEU A 43 -8.46 4.17 -2.66
C LEU A 43 -8.56 2.89 -1.84
N VAL A 44 -7.40 2.32 -1.54
CA VAL A 44 -7.24 1.23 -0.58
C VAL A 44 -6.18 1.61 0.44
N VAL A 45 -6.48 1.47 1.72
CA VAL A 45 -5.53 1.60 2.81
C VAL A 45 -5.10 0.21 3.22
N THR A 46 -3.79 -0.06 3.26
CA THR A 46 -3.23 -1.37 3.59
C THR A 46 -2.10 -1.28 4.60
N ASP A 47 -1.80 -2.38 5.28
CA ASP A 47 -0.55 -2.54 6.03
C ASP A 47 0.62 -2.89 5.08
N HIS A 48 1.81 -3.10 5.66
CA HIS A 48 3.05 -3.45 4.94
C HIS A 48 3.04 -4.85 4.30
N ASP A 49 2.09 -5.69 4.71
CA ASP A 49 1.80 -6.99 4.11
C ASP A 49 0.68 -6.92 3.07
N SER A 50 0.27 -5.70 2.70
CA SER A 50 -0.81 -5.43 1.74
C SER A 50 -2.17 -5.97 2.19
N LYS A 51 -2.39 -6.19 3.49
CA LYS A 51 -3.72 -6.50 4.02
C LYS A 51 -4.59 -5.26 3.96
N VAL A 52 -5.80 -5.41 3.43
CA VAL A 52 -6.76 -4.31 3.30
C VAL A 52 -7.32 -3.92 4.66
N LEU A 53 -7.10 -2.66 5.04
CA LEU A 53 -7.60 -2.05 6.27
C LEU A 53 -8.90 -1.27 6.03
N ALA A 54 -8.99 -0.59 4.89
CA ALA A 54 -10.17 0.12 4.42
C ALA A 54 -10.12 0.29 2.90
N ARG A 55 -11.28 0.45 2.26
CA ARG A 55 -11.37 0.82 0.84
C ARG A 55 -12.55 1.73 0.58
N ARG A 56 -12.42 2.68 -0.33
CA ARG A 56 -13.51 3.58 -0.72
C ARG A 56 -13.29 4.12 -2.13
N THR A 57 -14.40 4.32 -2.83
CA THR A 57 -14.44 5.03 -4.10
C THR A 57 -14.77 6.51 -3.87
N PHE A 58 -14.06 7.40 -4.56
CA PHE A 58 -14.33 8.83 -4.59
C PHE A 58 -14.68 9.28 -6.00
N ARG A 59 -15.68 10.15 -6.12
CA ARG A 59 -16.00 10.83 -7.39
C ARG A 59 -15.36 12.22 -7.37
N CYS A 60 -14.07 12.26 -7.68
CA CYS A 60 -13.29 13.49 -7.81
C CYS A 60 -12.35 13.38 -9.00
N LYS A 61 -11.73 14.50 -9.38
CA LYS A 61 -10.65 14.50 -10.37
C LYS A 61 -9.36 13.98 -9.73
N ALA A 62 -8.47 13.40 -10.53
CA ALA A 62 -7.20 12.86 -10.03
C ALA A 62 -6.31 13.92 -9.34
N TRP A 63 -6.46 15.19 -9.70
CA TRP A 63 -5.77 16.32 -9.07
C TRP A 63 -6.47 16.87 -7.82
N ASP A 64 -7.66 16.35 -7.47
CA ASP A 64 -8.50 16.82 -6.36
C ASP A 64 -8.72 15.68 -5.34
N LEU A 65 -7.62 15.16 -4.81
CA LEU A 65 -7.62 14.01 -3.89
C LEU A 65 -7.64 14.39 -2.40
N GLY A 66 -7.67 15.68 -2.04
CA GLY A 66 -7.52 16.13 -0.65
C GLY A 66 -8.43 15.37 0.33
N SER A 67 -9.74 15.45 0.13
CA SER A 67 -10.72 14.73 0.97
C SER A 67 -10.58 13.20 0.95
N ALA A 68 -10.03 12.64 -0.12
CA ALA A 68 -9.78 11.21 -0.24
C ALA A 68 -8.56 10.78 0.59
N LEU A 69 -7.53 11.62 0.62
CA LEU A 69 -6.34 11.43 1.45
C LEU A 69 -6.64 11.67 2.94
N ASP A 70 -7.45 12.68 3.28
CA ASP A 70 -7.90 12.92 4.65
C ASP A 70 -8.65 11.69 5.19
N TRP A 71 -9.58 11.16 4.39
CA TRP A 71 -10.28 9.92 4.73
C TRP A 71 -9.32 8.74 4.93
N ALA A 72 -8.29 8.62 4.10
CA ALA A 72 -7.32 7.53 4.20
C ALA A 72 -6.48 7.62 5.48
N ALA A 73 -6.02 8.83 5.84
CA ALA A 73 -5.28 9.10 7.08
C ALA A 73 -6.14 8.74 8.31
N GLU A 74 -7.39 9.19 8.36
CA GLU A 74 -8.32 8.81 9.44
C GLU A 74 -8.48 7.28 9.57
N ARG A 75 -8.52 6.56 8.45
CA ARG A 75 -8.64 5.10 8.47
C ARG A 75 -7.35 4.43 8.95
N ALA A 76 -6.19 4.99 8.63
CA ALA A 76 -4.89 4.52 9.12
C ALA A 76 -4.79 4.70 10.65
N GLU A 77 -5.11 5.90 11.14
CA GLU A 77 -5.13 6.22 12.58
C GLU A 77 -6.09 5.32 13.36
N ALA A 78 -7.32 5.12 12.84
CA ALA A 78 -8.30 4.23 13.45
C ALA A 78 -7.84 2.75 13.52
N LYS A 79 -6.77 2.39 12.80
CA LYS A 79 -6.16 1.06 12.82
C LYS A 79 -4.82 1.02 13.56
N GLY A 80 -4.44 2.12 14.22
CA GLY A 80 -3.24 2.22 15.05
C GLY A 80 -1.97 2.60 14.29
N PHE A 81 -2.10 3.07 13.05
CA PHE A 81 -0.97 3.63 12.29
C PHE A 81 -0.82 5.13 12.58
N ALA A 82 0.40 5.65 12.45
CA ALA A 82 0.72 7.07 12.71
C ALA A 82 0.38 8.01 11.53
N GLY A 83 -0.20 7.49 10.46
CA GLY A 83 -0.48 8.17 9.20
C GLY A 83 -0.44 7.21 8.03
#